data_AF-A0A7G1Q9E8-F1
#
_entry.id   AF-A0A7G1Q9E8-F1
#
_cell.length_a   1.000
_cell.length_b   1.000
_cell.length_c   1.000
_cell.angle_alpha   90.00
_cell.angle_beta   90.00
_cell.angle_gamma   90.00
#
_symmetry.space_group_name_H-M   'P 1'
#
loop_
_entity.id
_entity.type
_entity.pdbx_description
1 polymer ?
#
loop_
_entity_poly.entity_id
_entity_poly.type
_entity_poly.pdbx_seq_one_letter_code
_entity_poly.pdbx_strand_id
1 'polypeptide(L)' 'MLGSRTDDTQLGGDIDLLVEVNRVADSSIRFKLKTQLYQLTDEQKIDLVINYANTSETAFQKSIKKNALLL' A
#
# COMPACT_ATOMS: atom_id res chain seq x y z
N MET A 1 1.94 -4.09 6.50
CA MET A 1 0.59 -3.51 6.67
C MET A 1 0.69 -2.19 7.39
N LEU A 2 -0.11 -1.20 6.99
CA LEU A 2 -0.23 0.09 7.67
C LEU A 2 -1.67 0.31 8.11
N GLY A 3 -1.85 0.95 9.27
CA GLY A 3 -3.12 1.58 9.67
C GLY A 3 -4.30 0.65 10.01
N SER A 4 -4.99 0.94 11.13
CA SER A 4 -6.20 0.33 11.70
C SER A 4 -6.26 -1.19 11.96
N ARG A 5 -5.42 -2.02 11.31
CA ARG A 5 -5.49 -3.49 11.39
C ARG A 5 -4.27 -4.17 12.03
N THR A 6 -3.52 -3.47 12.88
CA THR A 6 -2.69 -4.16 13.88
C THR A 6 -3.52 -4.83 14.97
N ASP A 7 -4.84 -4.58 14.98
CA ASP A 7 -5.82 -5.15 15.89
C ASP A 7 -6.94 -5.82 15.08
N ASP A 8 -6.96 -7.15 15.07
CA ASP A 8 -7.92 -7.99 14.31
C ASP A 8 -9.38 -7.83 14.77
N THR A 9 -9.63 -7.08 15.85
CA THR A 9 -10.99 -6.85 16.37
C THR A 9 -11.77 -5.76 15.63
N GLN A 10 -11.11 -4.94 14.81
CA GLN A 10 -11.75 -3.84 14.05
C GLN A 10 -12.18 -4.32 12.65
N LEU A 11 -13.31 -5.04 12.60
CA LEU A 11 -13.89 -5.71 11.43
C LEU A 11 -14.48 -4.76 10.35
N GLY A 12 -13.77 -3.71 9.92
CA GLY A 12 -14.30 -2.80 8.89
C GLY A 12 -13.43 -1.65 8.38
N GLY A 13 -12.09 -1.74 8.45
CA GLY A 13 -11.19 -0.66 8.00
C GLY A 13 -10.67 -0.79 6.57
N ASP A 14 -10.35 0.35 5.94
CA ASP A 14 -9.52 0.43 4.73
C ASP A 14 -8.12 -0.17 5.02
N ILE A 15 -7.51 -0.88 4.05
CA ILE A 15 -6.14 -1.44 4.19
C ILE A 15 -5.14 -0.51 3.52
N ASP A 16 -4.19 0.04 4.27
CA ASP A 16 -3.09 0.81 3.69
C ASP A 16 -1.90 -0.11 3.35
N LEU A 17 -1.48 -0.11 2.09
CA LEU A 17 -0.32 -0.86 1.59
C LEU A 17 0.73 0.07 1.00
N LEU A 18 1.94 0.05 1.57
CA LEU A 18 3.14 0.61 0.95
C LEU A 18 3.93 -0.52 0.28
N VAL A 19 4.14 -0.40 -1.03
CA VAL A 19 4.96 -1.34 -1.82
C VAL A 19 6.21 -0.63 -2.30
N GLU A 20 7.38 -1.16 -1.94
CA GLU A 20 8.66 -0.67 -2.44
C GLU A 20 9.10 -1.48 -3.67
N VAL A 21 9.38 -0.80 -4.77
CA VAL A 21 9.74 -1.43 -6.04
C VAL A 21 11.09 -0.90 -6.50
N ASN A 22 12.05 -1.82 -6.69
CA ASN A 22 13.44 -1.50 -7.05
C ASN A 22 13.63 -0.96 -8.48
N ARG A 23 12.57 -0.91 -9.29
CA ARG A 23 12.60 -0.37 -10.65
C ARG A 23 11.39 0.54 -10.85
N VAL A 24 11.57 1.61 -11.63
CA VAL A 24 10.45 2.43 -12.09
C VAL A 24 9.55 1.53 -12.92
N ALA A 25 8.40 1.19 -12.36
CA ALA A 25 7.38 0.46 -13.08
C ALA A 25 6.60 1.46 -13.93
N ASP A 26 6.33 1.11 -15.19
CA ASP A 26 5.39 1.88 -16.00
C ASP A 26 4.03 1.94 -15.27
N SER A 27 3.33 3.05 -15.47
CA SER A 27 1.95 3.31 -15.03
C SER A 27 1.01 2.11 -15.24
N SER A 28 1.24 1.31 -16.29
CA SER A 28 0.55 0.05 -16.59
C SER A 28 0.66 -0.99 -15.47
N ILE A 29 1.82 -1.12 -14.82
CA ILE A 29 2.06 -2.06 -13.72
C ILE A 29 1.29 -1.62 -12.47
N ARG A 30 1.28 -0.31 -12.17
CA ARG A 30 0.50 0.24 -11.06
C ARG A 30 -0.98 -0.06 -11.23
N PHE A 31 -1.51 0.12 -12.45
CA PHE A 31 -2.91 -0.18 -12.74
C PHE A 31 -3.20 -1.67 -12.55
N LYS A 32 -2.37 -2.55 -13.13
CA LYS A 32 -2.51 -4.00 -13.01
C LYS A 32 -2.50 -4.48 -11.55
N LEU A 33 -1.58 -3.96 -10.73
CA LEU A 33 -1.51 -4.28 -9.30
C LEU A 33 -2.78 -3.84 -8.57
N LYS A 34 -3.26 -2.62 -8.80
CA LYS A 34 -4.52 -2.15 -8.22
C LYS A 34 -5.68 -3.06 -8.61
N THR A 35 -5.85 -3.34 -9.90
CA THR A 35 -6.94 -4.19 -10.39
C THR A 35 -6.89 -5.59 -9.78
N GLN A 36 -5.72 -6.20 -9.69
CA GLN A 36 -5.56 -7.53 -9.09
C GLN A 36 -5.87 -7.52 -7.59
N LEU A 37 -5.42 -6.49 -6.86
CA LEU A 37 -5.74 -6.34 -5.45
C LEU A 37 -7.25 -6.18 -5.23
N TYR A 38 -7.91 -5.32 -6.01
CA TYR A 38 -9.38 -5.17 -5.97
C TYR A 38 -10.15 -6.45 -6.32
N GLN A 39 -9.59 -7.33 -7.14
CA GLN A 39 -10.23 -8.62 -7.45
C GLN A 39 -10.03 -9.66 -6.35
N LEU A 40 -8.96 -9.55 -5.57
CA LEU A 40 -8.60 -10.51 -4.52
C LEU A 40 -9.17 -10.13 -3.15
N THR A 41 -9.47 -8.85 -2.95
CA THR A 41 -10.09 -8.34 -1.73
C THR A 41 -11.46 -7.79 -2.11
N ASP A 42 -12.55 -8.39 -1.61
CA ASP A 42 -13.95 -8.09 -1.96
C ASP A 42 -14.36 -6.60 -1.77
N GLU A 43 -15.35 -6.28 -0.93
CA GLU A 43 -15.79 -4.88 -0.67
C GLU A 43 -14.76 -4.05 0.11
N GLN A 44 -13.58 -4.61 0.37
CA GLN A 44 -12.56 -3.98 1.19
C GLN A 44 -11.70 -3.05 0.35
N LYS A 45 -11.80 -1.76 0.66
CA LYS A 45 -11.00 -0.72 0.00
C LYS A 45 -9.55 -0.81 0.46
N ILE A 46 -8.65 -1.09 -0.48
CA ILE A 46 -7.19 -1.02 -0.29
C ILE A 46 -6.69 0.34 -0.79
N ASP A 47 -6.02 1.11 0.05
CA ASP A 47 -5.22 2.25 -0.41
C ASP A 47 -3.78 1.79 -0.70
N LEU A 48 -3.39 1.85 -1.98
CA LEU A 48 -2.09 1.38 -2.46
C LEU A 48 -1.16 2.57 -2.77
N VAL A 49 -0.10 2.66 -1.99
CA VAL A 49 1.03 3.58 -2.19
C VAL A 49 2.21 2.79 -2.75
N ILE A 50 2.72 3.19 -3.91
CA ILE A 50 3.91 2.58 -4.52
C ILE A 50 5.09 3.54 -4.38
N ASN A 51 6.18 3.07 -3.80
CA ASN A 51 7.45 3.76 -3.71
C ASN A 51 8.43 3.16 -4.72
N TYR A 52 8.90 3.97 -5.67
CA TYR A 52 9.90 3.52 -6.64
C TYR A 52 11.30 3.88 -6.14
N ALA A 53 12.24 2.94 -6.25
CA ALA A 53 13.64 3.21 -5.94
C ALA A 53 14.15 4.40 -6.78
N ASN A 54 15.06 5.17 -6.20
CA ASN A 54 15.63 6.40 -6.77
C ASN A 54 14.64 7.56 -6.93
N THR A 55 13.48 7.52 -6.27
CA THR A 55 12.60 8.69 -6.12
C THR A 55 12.71 9.26 -4.71
N SER A 56 12.64 10.59 -4.58
CA SER A 56 12.66 11.24 -3.28
C SER A 56 11.40 10.89 -2.50
N GLU A 57 11.57 10.39 -1.27
CA GLU A 57 10.44 10.09 -0.40
C GLU A 57 9.68 11.36 -0.01
N THR A 58 8.36 11.31 -0.18
CA THR A 58 7.43 12.33 0.28
C THR A 58 7.26 12.29 1.80
N ALA A 59 6.83 13.41 2.40
CA ALA A 59 6.52 13.46 3.84
C ALA A 59 5.45 12.42 4.24
N PHE A 60 4.51 12.15 3.35
CA PHE A 60 3.49 11.11 3.53
C PHE A 60 4.12 9.70 3.61
N GLN A 61 5.00 9.36 2.67
CA GLN A 61 5.71 8.07 2.67
C GLN A 61 6.58 7.89 3.93
N LYS A 62 7.23 8.95 4.42
CA LYS A 62 8.00 8.92 5.68
C LYS A 62 7.12 8.66 6.89
N SER A 63 5.96 9.30 6.95
CA SER A 63 4.97 9.11 8.03
C SER A 63 4.43 7.68 8.04
N ILE A 64 4.16 7.13 6.86
CA ILE A 64 3.78 5.75 6.64
C ILE A 64 4.87 4.81 7.18
N LYS A 65 6.10 4.90 6.68
CA LYS A 65 7.21 4.01 7.10
C LYS A 65 7.41 3.95 8.61
N LYS A 66 7.19 5.05 9.32
CA LYS A 66 7.31 5.12 10.79
C LYS A 66 6.32 4.22 11.53
N ASN A 67 5.14 3.97 10.95
CA ASN A 67 4.05 3.21 11.56
C ASN A 67 3.76 1.89 10.83
N ALA A 68 4.59 1.52 9.85
CA ALA A 68 4.38 0.33 9.04
C ALA A 68 4.84 -0.93 9.77
N LEU A 69 4.03 -1.99 9.70
CA LEU A 69 4.50 -3.36 9.94
C LEU A 69 5.09 -3.91 8.64
N LEU A 70 6.35 -4.33 8.67
CA LEU A 70 6.98 -5.03 7.54
C LEU A 70 6.40 -6.44 7.45
N LEU A 71 5.96 -6.80 6.23
CA LEU A 71 5.49 -8.15 5.89
C LEU A 71 6.57 -8.89 5.11
#